data_AF-A0A1G9RUY2-F1
#
_entry.id   AF-A0A1G9RUY2-F1
#
_cell.length_a   1.000
_cell.length_b   1.000
_cell.length_c   1.000
_cell.angle_alpha   90.00
_cell.angle_beta   90.00
_cell.angle_gamma   90.00
#
_symmetry.space_group_name_H-M   'P 1'
#
loop_
_entity.id
_entity.type
_entity.pdbx_description
1 polymer ?
#
loop_
_entity_poly.entity_id
_entity_poly.type
_entity_poly.pdbx_seq_one_letter_code
_entity_poly.pdbx_strand_id
1 'polypeptide(L)'
;MTESLYPIHSASIDAKAVRALRDAGCESVVIGIPWDMIFPHGEQARANHGQGLIRLMQRGGIDANEAVNILTGQGNRNRLSPAEANRKLAGMISLWRARQSERLDGMRHAEAIEAALREGTPA
;
A
#
# COMPACT_ATOMS: atom_id res chain seq x y z
N MET A 1 17.55 0.71 1.28
CA MET A 1 16.79 -0.55 1.44
C MET A 1 15.71 -0.56 0.38
N THR A 2 15.64 -1.60 -0.45
CA THR A 2 14.56 -1.76 -1.43
C THR A 2 13.28 -2.10 -0.67
N GLU A 3 12.23 -1.29 -0.84
CA GLU A 3 10.90 -1.54 -0.29
C GLU A 3 10.37 -2.89 -0.82
N SER A 4 9.98 -3.80 0.08
CA SER A 4 9.34 -5.05 -0.33
C SER A 4 7.90 -4.74 -0.78
N LEU A 5 7.53 -5.18 -1.98
CA LEU A 5 6.21 -4.89 -2.56
C LEU A 5 5.34 -6.15 -2.62
N TYR A 6 4.11 -6.02 -2.17
CA TYR A 6 3.01 -6.92 -2.48
C TYR A 6 2.53 -6.66 -3.91
N PRO A 7 2.45 -7.67 -4.80
CA PRO A 7 2.09 -7.45 -6.19
C PRO A 7 0.61 -7.10 -6.35
N ILE A 8 0.35 -6.11 -7.19
CA ILE A 8 -0.99 -5.88 -7.75
C ILE A 8 -1.05 -6.57 -9.10
N HIS A 9 -2.05 -7.44 -9.26
CA HIS A 9 -2.11 -8.42 -10.32
C HIS A 9 -2.02 -7.75 -11.71
N SER A 10 -1.02 -8.18 -12.50
CA SER A 10 -0.63 -7.59 -13.78
C SER A 10 -1.42 -8.10 -14.99
N ALA A 11 -2.17 -9.20 -14.90
CA ALA A 11 -3.07 -9.60 -16.01
C ALA A 11 -4.14 -8.55 -16.36
N SER A 12 -4.29 -7.51 -15.54
CA SER A 12 -5.13 -6.34 -15.81
C SER A 12 -4.37 -5.15 -16.39
N ILE A 13 -3.08 -5.30 -16.73
CA ILE A 13 -2.21 -4.24 -17.26
C ILE A 13 -1.65 -4.67 -18.63
N ASP A 14 -2.54 -5.08 -19.52
CA ASP A 14 -2.20 -5.15 -20.95
C ASP A 14 -2.34 -3.77 -21.61
N ALA A 15 -1.88 -3.64 -22.86
CA ALA A 15 -1.96 -2.37 -23.58
C ALA A 15 -3.40 -1.85 -23.74
N LYS A 16 -4.39 -2.75 -23.75
CA LYS A 16 -5.81 -2.39 -23.86
C LYS A 16 -6.33 -1.80 -22.55
N ALA A 17 -5.96 -2.40 -21.42
CA ALA A 17 -6.33 -1.95 -20.09
C ALA A 17 -5.64 -0.62 -19.74
N VAL A 18 -4.36 -0.47 -20.07
CA VAL A 18 -3.65 0.81 -19.92
C VAL A 18 -4.30 1.91 -20.75
N ARG A 19 -4.68 1.60 -22.00
CA ARG A 19 -5.43 2.55 -22.85
C ARG A 19 -6.78 2.91 -22.23
N ALA A 20 -7.54 1.93 -21.75
CA ALA A 20 -8.83 2.18 -21.12
C ALA A 20 -8.70 3.05 -19.85
N LEU A 21 -7.66 2.81 -19.02
CA LEU A 21 -7.36 3.62 -17.85
C LEU A 21 -7.02 5.06 -18.23
N ARG A 22 -6.16 5.24 -19.24
CA ARG A 22 -5.80 6.56 -19.75
C ARG A 22 -7.02 7.30 -20.31
N ASP A 23 -7.83 6.64 -21.13
CA ASP A 23 -9.01 7.23 -21.76
C ASP A 23 -10.09 7.58 -20.70
N ALA A 24 -10.07 6.91 -19.53
CA ALA A 24 -10.88 7.24 -18.36
C ALA A 24 -10.27 8.33 -17.44
N GLY A 25 -9.16 8.97 -17.84
CA GLY A 25 -8.50 10.01 -17.04
C GLY A 25 -7.77 9.49 -15.80
N CYS A 26 -7.25 8.26 -15.86
CA CYS A 26 -6.39 7.71 -14.82
C CYS A 26 -4.93 8.13 -15.09
N GLU A 27 -4.34 8.87 -14.16
CA GLU A 27 -2.97 9.39 -14.29
C GLU A 27 -1.89 8.42 -13.78
N SER A 28 -2.30 7.40 -13.00
CA SER A 28 -1.37 6.46 -12.38
C SER A 28 -1.92 5.05 -12.37
N VAL A 29 -1.06 4.07 -12.61
CA VAL A 29 -1.37 2.64 -12.50
C VAL A 29 -0.52 2.07 -11.36
N VAL A 30 -1.19 1.43 -10.39
CA VAL A 30 -0.50 0.83 -9.24
C VAL A 30 -0.16 -0.63 -9.57
N ILE A 31 1.13 -0.94 -9.62
CA ILE A 31 1.64 -2.29 -9.89
C ILE A 31 2.01 -3.07 -8.62
N GLY A 32 2.07 -2.39 -7.47
CA GLY A 32 2.42 -2.99 -6.19
C GLY A 32 2.13 -2.06 -5.02
N ILE A 33 1.95 -2.66 -3.84
CA ILE A 33 1.71 -1.96 -2.57
C ILE A 33 2.86 -2.30 -1.62
N PRO A 34 3.37 -1.36 -0.80
CA PRO A 34 4.34 -1.68 0.23
C PRO A 34 3.85 -2.85 1.11
N TRP A 35 4.69 -3.87 1.31
CA TRP A 35 4.32 -5.04 2.10
C TRP A 35 3.86 -4.64 3.51
N ASP A 36 4.60 -3.74 4.15
CA ASP A 36 4.31 -3.25 5.51
C ASP A 36 3.00 -2.47 5.59
N MET A 37 2.51 -1.94 4.46
CA MET A 37 1.21 -1.28 4.39
C MET A 37 0.06 -2.29 4.39
N ILE A 38 0.17 -3.39 3.64
CA ILE A 38 -0.92 -4.36 3.47
C ILE A 38 -0.88 -5.51 4.48
N PHE A 39 0.31 -5.88 4.97
CA PHE A 39 0.51 -7.02 5.86
C PHE A 39 -0.38 -7.00 7.13
N PRO A 40 -0.56 -5.85 7.82
CA PRO A 40 -1.47 -5.78 8.97
C PRO A 40 -2.92 -6.15 8.67
N HIS A 41 -3.33 -6.08 7.40
CA HIS A 41 -4.69 -6.34 6.94
C HIS A 41 -4.92 -7.80 6.52
N GLY A 42 -4.05 -8.74 6.93
CA GLY A 42 -4.14 -10.16 6.57
C GLY A 42 -5.45 -10.83 6.99
N GLU A 43 -6.02 -10.46 8.14
CA GLU A 43 -7.33 -10.95 8.59
C GLU A 43 -8.46 -10.49 7.67
N GLN A 44 -8.43 -9.22 7.25
CA GLN A 44 -9.40 -8.68 6.30
C GLN A 44 -9.30 -9.36 4.93
N ALA A 45 -8.08 -9.65 4.47
CA ALA A 45 -7.89 -10.42 3.23
C ALA A 45 -8.54 -11.81 3.33
N ARG A 46 -8.39 -12.49 4.47
CA ARG A 46 -9.03 -13.79 4.73
C ARG A 46 -10.54 -13.67 4.81
N ALA A 47 -11.07 -12.63 5.44
CA ALA A 47 -12.51 -12.37 5.50
C ALA A 47 -13.12 -12.08 4.12
N ASN A 48 -12.43 -11.30 3.28
CA ASN A 48 -12.92 -10.90 1.96
C ASN A 48 -12.80 -11.99 0.90
N HIS A 49 -11.72 -12.79 0.94
CA HIS A 49 -11.35 -13.71 -0.15
C HIS A 49 -11.29 -15.18 0.29
N GLY A 50 -11.54 -15.49 1.57
CA GLY A 50 -11.38 -16.84 2.13
C GLY A 50 -9.92 -17.33 2.17
N GLN A 51 -8.95 -16.46 1.85
CA GLN A 51 -7.54 -16.78 1.68
C GLN A 51 -6.67 -15.65 2.25
N GLY A 52 -5.53 -16.03 2.85
CA GLY A 52 -4.56 -15.03 3.33
C GLY A 52 -3.74 -14.40 2.20
N LEU A 53 -3.10 -13.27 2.49
CA LEU A 53 -2.29 -12.48 1.56
C LEU A 53 -1.23 -13.30 0.82
N ILE A 54 -0.51 -14.20 1.49
CA ILE A 54 0.51 -15.04 0.84
C ILE A 54 -0.09 -15.94 -0.25
N ARG A 55 -1.26 -16.53 0.00
CA ARG A 55 -1.92 -17.42 -0.96
C ARG A 55 -2.48 -16.64 -2.15
N LEU A 56 -2.99 -15.43 -1.91
CA LEU A 56 -3.43 -14.51 -2.96
C LEU A 56 -2.24 -14.10 -3.84
N MET A 57 -1.11 -13.74 -3.23
CA MET A 57 0.14 -13.44 -3.93
C MET A 57 0.60 -14.59 -4.84
N GLN A 58 0.56 -15.83 -4.35
CA GLN A 58 0.92 -17.02 -5.14
C GLN A 58 0.02 -17.26 -6.36
N ARG A 59 -1.21 -16.74 -6.35
CA ARG A 59 -2.17 -16.84 -7.47
C ARG A 59 -2.07 -15.67 -8.45
N GLY A 60 -1.08 -14.80 -8.28
CA GLY A 60 -0.84 -13.63 -9.12
C GLY A 60 -1.10 -12.29 -8.43
N GLY A 61 -1.50 -12.29 -7.15
CA GLY A 61 -1.79 -11.08 -6.39
C GLY A 61 -3.28 -10.74 -6.35
N ILE A 62 -3.56 -9.47 -6.08
CA ILE A 62 -4.92 -8.91 -6.01
C ILE A 62 -5.02 -7.72 -6.96
N ASP A 63 -6.22 -7.35 -7.41
CA ASP A 63 -6.39 -6.12 -8.18
C ASP A 63 -6.42 -4.86 -7.30
N ALA A 64 -6.40 -3.68 -7.93
CA ALA A 64 -6.40 -2.40 -7.21
C ALA A 64 -7.66 -2.17 -6.35
N ASN A 65 -8.81 -2.69 -6.77
CA ASN A 65 -10.07 -2.55 -6.05
C ASN A 65 -10.11 -3.49 -4.83
N GLU A 66 -9.66 -4.74 -4.98
CA GLU A 66 -9.50 -5.70 -3.90
C GLU A 66 -8.52 -5.17 -2.84
N ALA A 67 -7.41 -4.58 -3.26
CA ALA A 67 -6.48 -3.91 -2.36
C ALA A 67 -7.16 -2.78 -1.55
N VAL A 68 -7.91 -1.90 -2.21
CA VAL A 68 -8.67 -0.85 -1.51
C VAL A 68 -9.65 -1.45 -0.51
N ASN A 69 -10.35 -2.53 -0.87
CA ASN A 69 -11.32 -3.18 0.01
C ASN A 69 -10.66 -3.82 1.25
N ILE A 70 -9.47 -4.40 1.08
CA ILE A 70 -8.68 -4.95 2.18
C ILE A 70 -8.19 -3.83 3.10
N LEU A 71 -7.62 -2.76 2.53
CA LEU A 71 -7.05 -1.64 3.30
C LEU A 71 -8.12 -0.81 4.03
N THR A 72 -9.33 -0.72 3.48
CA THR A 72 -10.43 0.08 4.07
C THR A 72 -11.42 -0.74 4.89
N GLY A 73 -11.33 -2.06 4.87
CA GLY A 73 -12.28 -2.95 5.56
C GLY A 73 -13.70 -2.93 4.98
N GLN A 74 -13.93 -2.33 3.81
CA GLN A 74 -15.28 -2.12 3.25
C GLN A 74 -15.89 -3.38 2.60
N GLY A 75 -15.13 -4.47 2.48
CA GLY A 75 -15.56 -5.68 1.76
C GLY A 75 -15.94 -5.38 0.30
N ASN A 76 -16.56 -6.33 -0.40
CA ASN A 76 -16.89 -6.19 -1.84
C ASN A 76 -18.12 -5.32 -2.13
N ARG A 77 -18.59 -4.51 -1.18
CA ARG A 77 -19.84 -3.74 -1.31
C ARG A 77 -19.69 -2.48 -2.17
N ASN A 78 -18.49 -1.93 -2.28
CA ASN A 78 -18.18 -0.74 -3.08
C ASN A 78 -17.22 -1.12 -4.19
N ARG A 79 -17.75 -1.53 -5.35
CA ARG A 79 -16.92 -1.82 -6.52
C ARG A 79 -16.58 -0.52 -7.24
N LEU A 80 -15.36 -0.05 -7.07
CA LEU A 80 -14.83 1.10 -7.80
C LEU A 80 -14.58 0.72 -9.26
N SER A 81 -14.67 1.68 -10.17
CA SER A 81 -14.12 1.49 -11.51
C SER A 81 -12.60 1.29 -11.43
N PRO A 82 -11.97 0.64 -12.43
CA PRO A 82 -10.52 0.46 -12.44
C PRO A 82 -9.72 1.76 -12.28
N ALA A 83 -10.19 2.85 -12.89
CA ALA A 83 -9.55 4.16 -12.81
C ALA A 83 -9.65 4.77 -11.39
N GLU A 84 -10.82 4.68 -10.77
CA GLU A 84 -11.03 5.15 -9.38
C GLU A 84 -10.24 4.31 -8.38
N ALA A 85 -10.21 3.00 -8.55
CA ALA A 85 -9.45 2.10 -7.69
C ALA A 85 -7.95 2.42 -7.73
N ASN A 86 -7.38 2.57 -8.93
CA ASN A 86 -5.97 2.95 -9.09
C ASN A 86 -5.67 4.33 -8.49
N ARG A 87 -6.50 5.34 -8.79
CA ARG A 87 -6.35 6.69 -8.23
C ARG A 87 -6.39 6.68 -6.71
N LYS A 88 -7.38 6.00 -6.13
CA LYS A 88 -7.54 5.91 -4.68
C LYS A 88 -6.37 5.17 -4.03
N LEU A 89 -5.97 4.03 -4.59
CA LEU A 89 -4.85 3.25 -4.08
C LEU A 89 -3.52 4.01 -4.15
N ALA A 90 -3.26 4.71 -5.26
CA ALA A 90 -2.07 5.57 -5.40
C ALA A 90 -2.04 6.68 -4.34
N GLY A 91 -3.18 7.31 -4.06
CA GLY A 91 -3.32 8.28 -2.97
C GLY A 91 -3.05 7.68 -1.59
N MET A 92 -3.56 6.49 -1.32
CA MET A 92 -3.32 5.78 -0.05
C MET A 92 -1.84 5.43 0.14
N ILE A 93 -1.15 4.97 -0.90
CA ILE A 93 0.29 4.68 -0.86
C ILE A 93 1.08 5.97 -0.61
N SER A 94 0.72 7.06 -1.28
CA SER A 94 1.41 8.35 -1.13
C SER A 94 1.27 8.90 0.29
N LEU A 95 0.05 8.86 0.85
CA LEU A 95 -0.22 9.24 2.24
C LEU A 95 0.51 8.33 3.24
N TRP A 96 0.53 7.03 3.00
CA TRP A 96 1.26 6.09 3.85
C TRP A 96 2.76 6.39 3.86
N ARG A 97 3.37 6.61 2.69
CA ARG A 97 4.80 6.96 2.58
C ARG A 97 5.14 8.26 3.28
N ALA A 98 4.30 9.29 3.14
CA ALA A 98 4.47 10.57 3.83
C ALA A 98 4.50 10.37 5.36
N ARG A 99 3.53 9.62 5.91
CA ARG A 99 3.48 9.28 7.33
C ARG A 99 4.68 8.48 7.81
N GLN A 100 5.19 7.56 7.00
CA GLN A 100 6.40 6.81 7.36
C GLN A 100 7.63 7.72 7.41
N SER A 101 7.75 8.68 6.49
CA SER A 101 8.85 9.66 6.51
C SER A 101 8.81 10.51 7.78
N GLU A 102 7.65 11.08 8.11
CA GLU A 102 7.47 11.89 9.32
C GLU A 102 7.80 11.12 10.59
N ARG A 103 7.37 9.84 10.67
CA ARG A 103 7.69 8.95 11.79
C ARG A 103 9.20 8.73 11.93
N LEU A 104 9.89 8.46 10.83
CA LEU A 104 11.34 8.24 10.82
C LEU A 104 12.11 9.52 11.19
N ASP A 105 11.64 10.69 10.75
CA ASP A 105 12.21 11.98 11.14
C ASP A 105 12.07 12.23 12.65
N GLY A 106 10.88 11.97 13.20
CA GLY A 106 10.64 12.07 14.64
C GLY A 106 11.50 11.11 15.46
N MET A 107 11.67 9.86 15.00
CA MET A 107 12.55 8.88 15.66
C MET A 107 14.02 9.33 15.66
N ARG A 108 14.53 9.80 14.53
CA ARG A 108 15.91 10.33 14.43
C ARG A 108 16.13 11.52 15.35
N HIS A 109 15.13 12.39 15.49
CA HIS A 109 15.20 13.52 16.41
C HIS A 109 15.25 13.06 17.88
N ALA A 110 14.41 12.09 18.27
CA ALA A 110 14.42 11.53 19.62
C ALA A 110 15.77 10.84 19.95
N GLU A 111 16.31 10.05 19.02
CA GLU A 111 17.61 9.40 19.18
C GLU A 111 18.74 10.43 19.36
N ALA A 112 18.71 11.54 18.61
CA ALA A 112 19.68 12.62 18.76
C ALA A 112 19.60 13.32 20.12
N ILE A 113 18.38 13.53 20.66
CA ILE A 113 18.18 14.08 22.01
C ILE A 113 18.74 13.12 23.07
N GLU A 114 18.42 11.83 22.97
CA GLU A 114 18.93 10.82 23.92
C GLU A 114 20.46 10.72 23.89
N ALA A 115 21.07 10.77 22.70
CA ALA A 115 22.52 10.79 22.57
C ALA A 115 23.15 12.03 23.23
N ALA A 116 22.59 13.21 22.99
CA ALA A 116 23.06 14.45 23.61
C ALA A 116 22.94 14.44 25.15
N LEU A 117 21.87 13.83 25.69
CA LEU A 117 21.71 13.67 27.14
C LEU A 117 22.72 12.69 27.74
N ARG A 118 23.10 11.62 27.03
CA ARG A 118 24.16 10.69 27.46
C ARG A 118 25.54 11.35 27.45
N GLU A 119 25.83 12.21 26.48
CA GLU A 119 27.11 12.91 26.36
C GLU A 119 27.22 14.13 27.29
N GLY A 120 26.09 14.71 27.72
CA GLY A 120 26.00 15.94 28.51
C GLY A 120 25.93 15.78 30.03
N THR A 121 26.24 14.60 30.60
CA THR A 121 26.28 14.43 32.07
C THR A 121 27.73 14.55 32.57
N PRO A 122 28.21 15.74 32.99
CA PRO A 122 29.43 15.80 33.80
C PRO A 122 29.15 15.21 35.19
N ALA A 123 30.07 14.37 35.65
CA ALA A 123 30.11 13.83 37.02
C ALA A 123 30.39 14.91 38.06
#